data_AF-A0A3L7SCF0-F1
#
_entry.id   AF-A0A3L7SCF0-F1
#
_cell.length_a   1.000
_cell.length_b   1.000
_cell.length_c   1.000
_cell.angle_alpha   90.00
_cell.angle_beta   90.00
_cell.angle_gamma   90.00
#
_symmetry.space_group_name_H-M   'P 1'
#
loop_
_entity.id
_entity.type
_entity.pdbx_description
1 polymer ?
#
loop_
_entity_poly.entity_id
_entity_poly.type
_entity_poly.pdbx_seq_one_letter_code
_entity_poly.pdbx_strand_id
1 'polypeptide(L)' 'AETLKQNEVAVAQLSSLLELQSDDAPRLHYRIARMLQGTDSTQSRRHVLLALEQAPRFRDAHTLLLELKRAEPATEPAK' A
#
# COMPACT_ATOMS: atom_id res chain seq x y z
N ALA A 1 -21.53 -1.58 -0.12
CA ALA A 1 -20.95 -2.73 -0.86
C ALA A 1 -20.24 -2.29 -2.15
N GLU A 2 -20.68 -1.23 -2.84
CA GLU A 2 -20.09 -0.80 -4.12
C GLU A 2 -18.64 -0.28 -4.02
N THR A 3 -18.29 0.45 -2.96
CA THR A 3 -16.96 1.07 -2.80
C THR A 3 -15.82 0.06 -2.62
N LEU A 4 -16.10 -1.09 -1.98
CA LEU A 4 -15.14 -2.18 -1.79
C LEU A 4 -14.81 -2.86 -3.12
N LYS A 5 -15.83 -3.17 -3.92
CA LYS A 5 -15.65 -3.77 -5.25
C LYS A 5 -14.87 -2.85 -6.19
N GLN A 6 -15.10 -1.54 -6.12
CA GLN A 6 -14.35 -0.54 -6.90
C GLN A 6 -12.87 -0.47 -6.49
N ASN A 7 -12.59 -0.66 -5.20
CA ASN A 7 -11.24 -0.68 -4.66
C ASN A 7 -10.46 -1.93 -5.15
N GLU A 8 -11.09 -3.10 -5.11
CA GLU A 8 -10.50 -4.34 -5.64
C GLU A 8 -10.20 -4.25 -7.14
N VAL A 9 -11.12 -3.70 -7.93
CA VAL A 9 -10.91 -3.48 -9.37
C VAL A 9 -9.74 -2.51 -9.61
N ALA A 10 -9.67 -1.42 -8.85
CA ALA A 10 -8.59 -0.45 -8.98
C ALA A 10 -7.22 -1.03 -8.58
N VAL A 11 -7.15 -1.84 -7.52
CA VAL A 11 -5.93 -2.56 -7.13
C VAL A 11 -5.48 -3.51 -8.21
N ALA A 12 -6.40 -4.25 -8.84
CA ALA A 12 -6.07 -5.16 -9.95
C ALA A 12 -5.50 -4.40 -11.16
N GLN A 13 -6.13 -3.29 -11.57
CA GLN A 13 -5.66 -2.46 -12.68
C GLN A 13 -4.27 -1.87 -12.42
N LEU A 14 -4.05 -1.34 -11.21
CA LEU A 14 -2.75 -0.79 -10.81
C LEU A 14 -1.67 -1.87 -10.73
N SER A 15 -2.04 -3.10 -10.32
CA SER A 15 -1.13 -4.24 -10.32
C SER A 15 -0.72 -4.64 -11.73
N SER A 16 -1.64 -4.67 -12.69
CA SER A 16 -1.27 -4.92 -14.10
C SER A 16 -0.32 -3.85 -14.64
N LEU A 17 -0.49 -2.58 -14.28
CA LEU A 17 0.44 -1.52 -14.68
C LEU A 17 1.85 -1.69 -14.07
N LEU A 18 1.95 -2.28 -12.88
CA LEU A 18 3.25 -2.61 -12.26
C LEU A 18 3.98 -3.72 -13.02
N GLU A 19 3.25 -4.71 -13.57
CA GLU A 19 3.83 -5.78 -14.38
C GLU A 19 4.46 -5.25 -15.68
N LEU A 20 3.96 -4.11 -16.18
CA LEU A 20 4.52 -3.42 -17.33
C LEU A 20 5.82 -2.62 -17.02
N GLN A 21 6.38 -2.78 -15.82
CA GLN A 21 7.64 -2.14 -15.39
C GLN A 21 7.64 -0.60 -15.57
N SER A 22 6.53 0.03 -15.21
CA SER A 22 6.39 1.48 -15.29
C SER A 22 7.44 2.20 -14.42
N ASP A 23 8.06 3.27 -14.95
CA ASP A 23 8.94 4.17 -14.18
C ASP A 23 8.25 4.78 -12.93
N ASP A 24 6.92 4.82 -12.92
CA ASP A 24 6.10 5.30 -11.81
C ASP A 24 5.73 4.20 -10.78
N ALA A 25 6.42 3.06 -10.81
CA ALA A 25 6.19 1.94 -9.88
C ALA A 25 6.09 2.35 -8.38
N PRO A 26 6.92 3.26 -7.84
CA PRO A 26 6.78 3.69 -6.44
C PRO A 26 5.42 4.34 -6.16
N ARG A 27 4.93 5.15 -7.10
CA ARG A 27 3.64 5.85 -6.99
C ARG A 27 2.47 4.89 -7.17
N LEU A 28 2.60 3.89 -8.03
CA LEU A 28 1.59 2.82 -8.18
C LEU A 28 1.49 1.97 -6.91
N HIS A 29 2.62 1.53 -6.35
CA HIS A 29 2.65 0.83 -5.07
C HIS A 29 2.00 1.65 -3.94
N TYR A 30 2.30 2.95 -3.85
CA TYR A 30 1.65 3.84 -2.88
C TYR A 30 0.12 3.93 -3.07
N ARG A 31 -0.37 4.05 -4.31
CA ARG A 31 -1.81 4.10 -4.60
C ARG A 31 -2.53 2.80 -4.19
N ILE A 32 -1.93 1.65 -4.48
CA ILE A 32 -2.45 0.35 -4.03
C ILE A 32 -2.48 0.30 -2.50
N ALA A 33 -1.41 0.74 -1.83
CA ALA A 33 -1.38 0.77 -0.38
C ALA A 33 -2.51 1.61 0.23
N ARG A 34 -2.78 2.80 -0.32
CA ARG A 34 -3.89 3.65 0.13
C ARG A 34 -5.26 2.99 -0.03
N MET A 35 -5.45 2.25 -1.11
CA MET A 35 -6.67 1.51 -1.36
C MET A 35 -6.85 0.36 -0.35
N LEU A 36 -5.78 -0.33 0.00
CA LEU A 36 -5.80 -1.46 0.93
C LEU A 36 -5.80 -1.09 2.41
N GLN A 37 -5.50 0.16 2.78
CA GLN A 37 -5.38 0.61 4.18
C GLN A 37 -6.59 0.24 5.06
N GLY A 38 -7.80 0.27 4.50
CA GLY A 38 -9.05 -0.03 5.22
C GLY A 38 -9.54 -1.48 5.10
N THR A 39 -8.92 -2.31 4.28
CA THR A 39 -9.38 -3.68 3.96
C THR A 39 -8.35 -4.74 4.31
N ASP A 40 -7.07 -4.48 4.02
CA ASP A 40 -5.94 -5.34 4.30
C ASP A 40 -4.70 -4.50 4.66
N SER A 41 -4.57 -4.22 5.96
CA SER A 41 -3.44 -3.43 6.49
C SER A 41 -2.09 -4.11 6.24
N THR A 42 -2.03 -5.44 6.19
CA THR A 42 -0.80 -6.20 5.95
C THR A 42 -0.31 -5.97 4.53
N GLN A 43 -1.20 -6.12 3.53
CA GLN A 43 -0.88 -5.85 2.14
C GLN A 43 -0.62 -4.36 1.89
N SER A 44 -1.40 -3.47 2.53
CA SER A 44 -1.15 -2.04 2.50
C SER A 44 0.29 -1.72 2.91
N ARG A 45 0.72 -2.23 4.07
CA ARG A 45 2.09 -2.05 4.59
C ARG A 45 3.14 -2.60 3.63
N ARG A 46 2.93 -3.79 3.07
CA ARG A 46 3.84 -4.38 2.09
C ARG A 46 4.06 -3.45 0.89
N HIS A 47 2.98 -2.93 0.32
CA HIS A 47 3.06 -2.01 -0.82
C HIS A 47 3.71 -0.67 -0.46
N VAL A 48 3.49 -0.15 0.75
CA VAL A 48 4.22 1.04 1.23
C VAL A 48 5.72 0.79 1.28
N LEU A 49 6.14 -0.36 1.79
CA LEU A 49 7.57 -0.70 1.90
C LEU A 49 8.21 -0.85 0.51
N LEU A 50 7.52 -1.46 -0.46
CA LEU A 50 7.99 -1.52 -1.84
C LEU A 50 8.15 -0.13 -2.47
N ALA A 51 7.21 0.78 -2.21
CA ALA A 51 7.32 2.16 -2.67
C ALA A 51 8.53 2.88 -2.07
N LEU A 52 8.85 2.62 -0.80
CA LEU A 52 10.00 3.21 -0.10
C LEU A 52 11.33 2.57 -0.49
N GLU A 53 11.35 1.28 -0.82
CA GLU A 53 12.52 0.57 -1.34
C GLU A 53 12.99 1.20 -2.65
N GLN A 54 12.04 1.48 -3.55
CA GLN A 54 12.34 2.11 -4.83
C GLN A 54 12.54 3.63 -4.71
N ALA A 55 11.80 4.30 -3.82
CA ALA A 55 11.89 5.74 -3.60
C ALA A 55 12.04 6.08 -2.09
N PRO A 56 13.29 6.07 -1.55
CA PRO A 56 13.54 6.26 -0.12
C PRO A 56 13.06 7.61 0.44
N ARG A 57 12.94 8.63 -0.42
CA ARG A 57 12.51 9.98 -0.04
C ARG A 57 11.01 10.22 -0.26
N PHE A 58 10.23 9.18 -0.55
CA PHE A 58 8.80 9.32 -0.82
C PHE A 58 8.01 9.63 0.46
N ARG A 59 7.82 10.92 0.72
CA ARG A 59 7.23 11.46 1.95
C ARG A 59 5.83 10.92 2.26
N ASP A 60 5.00 10.77 1.24
CA ASP A 60 3.62 10.29 1.42
C ASP A 60 3.60 8.82 1.86
N ALA A 61 4.53 8.00 1.33
CA ALA A 61 4.68 6.61 1.73
C ALA A 61 5.18 6.49 3.18
N HIS A 62 6.11 7.35 3.61
CA HIS A 62 6.52 7.43 5.03
C HIS A 62 5.34 7.79 5.93
N THR A 63 4.52 8.76 5.52
CA THR A 63 3.34 9.18 6.30
C THR A 63 2.35 8.03 6.45
N LEU A 64 2.03 7.34 5.35
CA LEU A 64 1.14 6.19 5.36
C LEU A 64 1.68 5.03 6.21
N LEU A 65 2.99 4.78 6.21
CA LEU A 65 3.59 3.75 7.06
C LEU A 65 3.37 4.04 8.55
N LEU A 66 3.48 5.31 8.96
CA LEU A 66 3.23 5.74 10.33
C LEU A 66 1.75 5.61 10.71
N GLU A 67 0.83 5.91 9.78
CA GLU A 67 -0.60 5.71 9.97
C GLU A 67 -0.94 4.23 10.16
N LEU A 68 -0.42 3.35 9.30
CA LEU A 68 -0.64 1.90 9.38
C LEU A 68 -0.11 1.33 10.69
N LYS A 69 1.10 1.72 11.10
CA LYS A 69 1.69 1.29 12.38
C LYS A 69 0.87 1.73 13.59
N ARG A 70 0.18 2.87 13.51
CA ARG A 70 -0.71 3.35 14.58
C ARG A 70 -2.05 2.62 14.59
N ALA A 71 -2.51 2.17 13.42
CA ALA A 71 -3.76 1.45 13.24
C ALA A 71 -3.64 -0.06 13.52
N GLU A 72 -2.43 -0.64 13.47
CA GLU A 72 -2.18 -2.00 13.92
C GLU A 72 -2.55 -2.11 15.41
N PRO A 73 -3.55 -2.93 15.81
CA PRO A 73 -3.73 -3.25 17.21
C PRO A 73 -2.43 -3.90 17.70
N ALA A 74 -2.05 -3.64 18.95
CA ALA A 74 -0.83 -4.16 19.56
C ALA A 74 -0.84 -5.69 19.57
N THR A 75 -0.50 -6.31 18.45
CA THR A 75 -0.09 -7.70 18.41
C THR A 75 1.31 -7.70 19.00
N GLU A 76 1.36 -7.98 20.29
CA GLU A 76 2.58 -8.31 21.02
C GLU A 76 3.45 -9.26 20.17
N PRO A 77 4.76 -9.02 20.08
CA PRO A 77 5.65 -9.99 19.46
C PRO A 77 5.55 -11.28 20.28
N ALA A 78 5.04 -12.35 19.65
CA ALA A 78 5.11 -13.69 20.21
C ALA A 78 6.57 -13.98 20.57
N LYS A 79 6.80 -14.12 21.88
CA LYS A 79 8.08 -14.37 22.53
C LYS A 79 8.60 -15.77 22.18
#